data_AF-A0A3B9R4G5-F1
#
_entry.id   AF-A0A3B9R4G5-F1
#
_cell.length_a   1.000
_cell.length_b   1.000
_cell.length_c   1.000
_cell.angle_alpha   90.00
_cell.angle_beta   90.00
_cell.angle_gamma   90.00
#
_symmetry.space_group_name_H-M   'P 1'
#
loop_
_entity.id
_entity.type
_entity.pdbx_description
1 polymer ?
#
loop_
_entity_poly.entity_id
_entity_poly.type
_entity_poly.pdbx_seq_one_letter_code
_entity_poly.pdbx_strand_id
1 'polypeptide(L)'
;MLNKFESVHKKTEFYFFLVFAIALIVRIIFFVIFDGFTRELDGDEGAYHTRAVEIISGDFLGSSERPPVLGVIITPVYLVFGEEPGYARFLMVLLSSLSASFVFLLANLFVSKYNISVFCSLLWVFYPPSIWYSTWILTETVSAFLVILIVIYMYKIIEDKSYLNVFMGALLFGLLALTRSLYIFLPIAILMFWLGYLCLFKRQISFIKNNGKLFIFGVLVFSIVLTPWVIHNMILYDKFIPHSTQGVHLLLVSNGMLDNSDVKSGKYTKDILKIPELINSDQINAYEYDLLKREIAVESIKNNITSLPEPVLNRIKNFWHFRPDPYD
;
A
#
# COMPACT_ATOMS: atom_id res chain seq x y z
N MET A 1 -42.13 11.30 -2.66
CA MET A 1 -41.05 10.34 -2.33
C MET A 1 -39.83 10.53 -3.23
N LEU A 2 -40.00 10.66 -4.55
CA LEU A 2 -38.93 11.01 -5.53
C LEU A 2 -38.11 12.26 -5.17
N ASN A 3 -38.74 13.40 -4.85
CA ASN A 3 -38.03 14.65 -4.47
C ASN A 3 -37.15 14.53 -3.20
N LYS A 4 -37.45 13.56 -2.31
CA LYS A 4 -36.68 13.35 -1.07
C LYS A 4 -35.44 12.48 -1.33
N PHE A 5 -35.53 11.50 -2.22
CA PHE A 5 -34.37 10.72 -2.68
C PHE A 5 -33.43 11.57 -3.54
N GLU A 6 -33.98 12.39 -4.44
CA GLU A 6 -33.19 13.28 -5.29
C GLU A 6 -32.45 14.37 -4.48
N SER A 7 -33.08 14.92 -3.43
CA SER A 7 -32.42 15.90 -2.56
C SER A 7 -31.33 15.30 -1.67
N VAL A 8 -31.48 14.04 -1.23
CA VAL A 8 -30.43 13.32 -0.48
C VAL A 8 -29.23 13.00 -1.38
N HIS A 9 -29.46 12.61 -2.64
CA HIS A 9 -28.39 12.40 -3.61
C HIS A 9 -27.63 13.69 -3.93
N LYS A 10 -28.35 14.76 -4.29
CA LYS A 10 -27.73 16.08 -4.56
C LYS A 10 -26.92 16.62 -3.38
N LYS A 11 -27.40 16.41 -2.15
CA LYS A 11 -26.68 16.82 -0.94
C LYS A 11 -25.41 16.01 -0.71
N THR A 12 -25.44 14.70 -0.99
CA THR A 12 -24.26 13.84 -0.88
C THR A 12 -23.21 14.21 -1.93
N GLU A 13 -23.62 14.44 -3.17
CA GLU A 13 -22.75 14.91 -4.26
C GLU A 13 -22.11 16.25 -3.94
N PHE A 14 -22.91 17.21 -3.43
CA PHE A 14 -22.39 18.51 -3.01
C PHE A 14 -21.26 18.38 -1.99
N TYR A 15 -21.46 17.61 -0.90
CA TYR A 15 -20.40 17.43 0.10
C TYR A 15 -19.21 16.65 -0.44
N PHE A 16 -19.43 15.66 -1.31
CA PHE A 16 -18.34 14.93 -1.96
C PHE A 16 -17.42 15.87 -2.74
N PHE A 17 -17.98 16.73 -3.60
CA PHE A 17 -17.22 17.68 -4.40
C PHE A 17 -16.66 18.83 -3.57
N LEU A 18 -17.37 19.26 -2.52
CA LEU A 18 -16.86 20.27 -1.58
C LEU A 18 -15.60 19.76 -0.86
N VAL A 19 -15.66 18.55 -0.31
CA VAL A 19 -14.50 17.92 0.34
C VAL A 19 -13.36 17.72 -0.65
N PHE A 20 -13.66 17.30 -1.87
CA PHE A 20 -12.66 17.15 -2.93
C PHE A 20 -11.94 18.46 -3.22
N ALA A 21 -12.70 19.55 -3.41
CA ALA A 21 -12.15 20.86 -3.73
C ALA A 21 -11.28 21.40 -2.59
N ILE A 22 -11.73 21.27 -1.33
CA ILE A 22 -10.92 21.69 -0.17
C ILE A 22 -9.63 20.85 -0.09
N ALA A 23 -9.75 19.53 -0.23
CA ALA A 23 -8.62 18.61 -0.21
C ALA A 23 -7.58 18.92 -1.29
N LEU A 24 -8.06 19.26 -2.50
CA LEU A 24 -7.26 19.61 -3.66
C LEU A 24 -6.54 20.93 -3.45
N ILE A 25 -7.22 21.96 -2.95
CA ILE A 25 -6.61 23.26 -2.67
C ILE A 25 -5.48 23.10 -1.65
N VAL A 26 -5.72 22.39 -0.54
CA VAL A 26 -4.70 22.17 0.50
C VAL A 26 -3.46 21.46 -0.08
N ARG A 27 -3.66 20.41 -0.88
CA ARG A 27 -2.57 19.62 -1.45
C ARG A 27 -1.83 20.35 -2.58
N ILE A 28 -2.53 21.13 -3.41
CA ILE A 28 -1.88 21.98 -4.43
C ILE A 28 -1.05 23.07 -3.76
N ILE A 29 -1.58 23.72 -2.71
CA ILE A 29 -0.81 24.73 -1.96
C ILE A 29 0.45 24.08 -1.38
N PHE A 30 0.33 22.91 -0.77
CA PHE A 30 1.49 22.17 -0.25
C PHE A 30 2.49 21.82 -1.36
N PHE A 31 1.99 21.26 -2.47
CA PHE A 31 2.80 20.91 -3.64
C PHE A 31 3.58 22.10 -4.18
N VAL A 32 2.95 23.27 -4.36
CA VAL A 32 3.59 24.46 -4.93
C VAL A 32 4.62 25.07 -3.98
N ILE A 33 4.35 25.05 -2.66
CA ILE A 33 5.22 25.70 -1.67
C ILE A 33 6.43 24.84 -1.30
N PHE A 34 6.26 23.53 -1.14
CA PHE A 34 7.28 22.67 -0.53
C PHE A 34 8.00 21.75 -1.51
N ASP A 35 7.29 21.17 -2.47
CA ASP A 35 7.88 20.20 -3.39
C ASP A 35 8.23 20.83 -4.74
N GLY A 36 7.32 21.61 -5.33
CA GLY A 36 7.46 22.16 -6.67
C GLY A 36 7.32 21.09 -7.76
N PHE A 37 7.09 21.57 -8.98
CA PHE A 37 6.84 20.70 -10.13
C PHE A 37 8.10 19.95 -10.58
N THR A 38 9.26 20.61 -10.53
CA THR A 38 10.55 20.12 -11.05
C THR A 38 11.50 19.63 -9.96
N ARG A 39 11.00 19.29 -8.76
CA ARG A 39 11.85 18.74 -7.70
C ARG A 39 12.46 17.42 -8.15
N GLU A 40 13.74 17.24 -7.86
CA GLU A 40 14.45 15.99 -8.14
C GLU A 40 13.76 14.80 -7.44
N LEU A 41 13.89 13.62 -8.03
CA LEU A 41 13.38 12.38 -7.45
C LEU A 41 14.13 12.11 -6.14
N ASP A 42 13.41 11.73 -5.09
CA ASP A 42 14.00 11.39 -3.81
C ASP A 42 13.53 10.02 -3.31
N GLY A 43 14.41 9.33 -2.59
CA GLY A 43 14.18 8.00 -2.05
C GLY A 43 13.59 7.02 -3.07
N ASP A 44 12.45 6.42 -2.71
CA ASP A 44 11.79 5.40 -3.52
C ASP A 44 11.07 5.95 -4.78
N GLU A 45 10.88 7.27 -4.91
CA GLU A 45 10.20 7.85 -6.09
C GLU A 45 10.91 7.46 -7.39
N GLY A 46 12.26 7.42 -7.35
CA GLY A 46 13.08 7.05 -8.49
C GLY A 46 12.70 5.69 -9.07
N ALA A 47 12.53 4.68 -8.21
CA ALA A 47 12.19 3.34 -8.67
C ALA A 47 10.80 3.27 -9.33
N TYR A 48 9.82 4.00 -8.82
CA TYR A 48 8.48 4.03 -9.40
C TYR A 48 8.41 4.85 -10.70
N HIS A 49 9.17 5.95 -10.77
CA HIS A 49 9.34 6.73 -12.00
C HIS A 49 10.02 5.88 -13.08
N THR A 50 11.15 5.24 -12.77
CA THR A 50 11.88 4.36 -13.70
C THR A 50 10.98 3.25 -14.23
N ARG A 51 10.18 2.61 -13.37
CA ARG A 51 9.26 1.56 -13.83
C ARG A 51 8.23 2.08 -14.84
N ALA A 52 7.71 3.29 -14.66
CA ALA A 52 6.80 3.88 -15.63
C ALA A 52 7.49 4.18 -16.97
N VAL A 53 8.72 4.68 -16.94
CA VAL A 53 9.54 4.96 -18.14
C VAL A 53 9.87 3.67 -18.90
N GLU A 54 10.27 2.60 -18.20
CA GLU A 54 10.53 1.28 -18.78
C GLU A 54 9.30 0.72 -19.52
N ILE A 55 8.11 0.85 -18.93
CA ILE A 55 6.86 0.41 -19.56
C ILE A 55 6.61 1.21 -20.86
N ILE A 56 6.91 2.50 -20.89
CA ILE A 56 6.74 3.36 -22.06
C ILE A 56 7.74 3.00 -23.16
N SER A 57 8.98 2.69 -22.81
CA SER A 57 10.01 2.25 -23.76
C SER A 57 9.78 0.82 -24.29
N GLY A 58 8.74 0.12 -23.82
CA GLY A 58 8.41 -1.24 -24.21
C GLY A 58 9.11 -2.33 -23.40
N ASP A 59 9.83 -1.96 -22.33
CA ASP A 59 10.42 -2.90 -21.38
C ASP A 59 9.40 -3.27 -20.28
N PHE A 60 8.55 -4.23 -20.61
CA PHE A 60 7.56 -4.78 -19.69
C PHE A 60 8.15 -5.71 -18.63
N LEU A 61 9.44 -6.06 -18.71
CA LEU A 61 10.12 -6.83 -17.68
C LEU A 61 10.71 -5.86 -16.65
N GLY A 62 11.79 -5.16 -16.95
CA GLY A 62 12.44 -4.29 -15.97
C GLY A 62 12.72 -4.99 -14.63
N SER A 63 12.61 -4.26 -13.51
CA SER A 63 12.93 -4.75 -12.16
C SER A 63 11.77 -5.47 -11.46
N SER A 64 12.09 -6.49 -10.65
CA SER A 64 11.16 -7.21 -9.76
C SER A 64 11.22 -6.79 -8.28
N GLU A 65 12.05 -5.79 -7.94
CA GLU A 65 12.25 -5.37 -6.53
C GLU A 65 10.97 -4.80 -5.92
N ARG A 66 10.18 -4.08 -6.73
CA ARG A 66 8.94 -3.43 -6.33
C ARG A 66 7.80 -3.87 -7.25
N PRO A 67 6.61 -4.12 -6.69
CA PRO A 67 5.42 -4.44 -7.47
C PRO A 67 5.04 -3.33 -8.48
N PRO A 68 4.27 -3.67 -9.52
CA PRO A 68 4.16 -2.83 -10.71
C PRO A 68 3.09 -1.73 -10.60
N VAL A 69 2.15 -1.82 -9.64
CA VAL A 69 0.91 -1.04 -9.70
C VAL A 69 1.14 0.46 -9.75
N LEU A 70 2.07 1.00 -8.96
CA LEU A 70 2.31 2.44 -8.98
C LEU A 70 2.92 2.91 -10.32
N GLY A 71 3.92 2.20 -10.86
CA GLY A 71 4.49 2.50 -12.17
C GLY A 71 3.45 2.40 -13.30
N VAL A 72 2.60 1.36 -13.25
CA VAL A 72 1.49 1.18 -14.20
C VAL A 72 0.45 2.30 -14.10
N ILE A 73 0.13 2.79 -12.89
CA ILE A 73 -0.81 3.90 -12.68
C ILE A 73 -0.27 5.21 -13.26
N ILE A 74 1.05 5.42 -13.19
CA ILE A 74 1.71 6.64 -13.68
C ILE A 74 1.88 6.63 -15.20
N THR A 75 2.07 5.45 -15.79
CA THR A 75 2.36 5.27 -17.22
C THR A 75 1.41 6.05 -18.15
N PRO A 76 0.07 6.00 -18.00
CA PRO A 76 -0.84 6.77 -18.86
C PRO A 76 -0.65 8.29 -18.78
N VAL A 77 -0.22 8.81 -17.63
CA VAL A 77 0.03 10.24 -17.45
C VAL A 77 1.28 10.64 -18.21
N TYR A 78 2.35 9.86 -18.10
CA TYR A 78 3.58 10.10 -18.85
C TYR A 78 3.40 9.94 -20.37
N LEU A 79 2.56 9.02 -20.83
CA LEU A 79 2.23 8.89 -22.25
C LEU A 79 1.54 10.14 -22.83
N VAL A 80 0.79 10.89 -22.02
CA VAL A 80 0.03 12.07 -22.47
C VAL A 80 0.81 13.36 -22.28
N PHE A 81 1.51 13.51 -21.15
CA PHE A 81 2.12 14.77 -20.74
C PHE A 81 3.66 14.76 -20.80
N GLY A 82 4.28 13.61 -20.99
CA GLY A 82 5.73 13.41 -20.95
C GLY A 82 6.21 12.85 -19.60
N GLU A 83 7.44 12.35 -19.60
CA GLU A 83 8.08 11.63 -18.48
C GLU A 83 8.57 12.54 -17.35
N GLU A 84 7.93 13.69 -17.14
CA GLU A 84 8.29 14.63 -16.07
C GLU A 84 7.64 14.20 -14.73
N PRO A 85 8.41 13.97 -13.65
CA PRO A 85 7.90 13.53 -12.35
C PRO A 85 6.77 14.41 -11.79
N GLY A 86 6.77 15.71 -12.10
CA GLY A 86 5.72 16.65 -11.72
C GLY A 86 4.31 16.22 -12.12
N TYR A 87 4.13 15.59 -13.29
CA TYR A 87 2.82 15.09 -13.72
C TYR A 87 2.36 13.88 -12.90
N ALA A 88 3.26 12.98 -12.56
CA ALA A 88 2.96 11.84 -11.67
C ALA A 88 2.60 12.32 -10.26
N ARG A 89 3.32 13.30 -9.72
CA ARG A 89 3.01 13.91 -8.43
C ARG A 89 1.64 14.61 -8.46
N PHE A 90 1.29 15.27 -9.56
CA PHE A 90 -0.05 15.85 -9.71
C PHE A 90 -1.15 14.78 -9.72
N LEU A 91 -0.92 13.63 -10.36
CA LEU A 91 -1.82 12.48 -10.25
C LEU A 91 -1.99 12.02 -8.79
N MET A 92 -0.90 11.96 -8.01
CA MET A 92 -0.97 11.62 -6.58
C MET A 92 -1.76 12.66 -5.78
N VAL A 93 -1.62 13.95 -6.09
CA VAL A 93 -2.41 15.04 -5.49
C VAL A 93 -3.91 14.84 -5.77
N LEU A 94 -4.28 14.53 -7.01
CA LEU A 94 -5.68 14.26 -7.39
C LEU A 94 -6.22 13.03 -6.66
N LEU A 95 -5.45 11.94 -6.61
CA LEU A 95 -5.87 10.69 -5.98
C LEU A 95 -6.00 10.83 -4.45
N SER A 96 -5.07 11.55 -3.82
CA SER A 96 -5.14 11.86 -2.38
C SER A 96 -6.32 12.78 -2.05
N SER A 97 -6.65 13.73 -2.93
CA SER A 97 -7.83 14.58 -2.80
C SER A 97 -9.12 13.79 -2.95
N LEU A 98 -9.16 12.86 -3.91
CA LEU A 98 -10.29 11.96 -4.12
C LEU A 98 -10.49 11.05 -2.90
N SER A 99 -9.39 10.57 -2.31
CA SER A 99 -9.43 9.77 -1.07
C SER A 99 -10.20 10.48 0.05
N ALA A 100 -10.02 11.80 0.22
CA ALA A 100 -10.77 12.57 1.22
C ALA A 100 -12.29 12.51 1.01
N SER A 101 -12.75 12.60 -0.24
CA SER A 101 -14.18 12.50 -0.57
C SER A 101 -14.73 11.09 -0.37
N PHE A 102 -13.91 10.06 -0.61
CA PHE A 102 -14.29 8.69 -0.29
C PHE A 102 -14.30 8.40 1.21
N VAL A 103 -13.45 9.06 2.02
CA VAL A 103 -13.56 9.05 3.49
C VAL A 103 -14.91 9.64 3.92
N PHE A 104 -15.37 10.73 3.29
CA PHE A 104 -16.70 11.26 3.54
C PHE A 104 -17.81 10.23 3.23
N LEU A 105 -17.76 9.57 2.07
CA LEU A 105 -18.74 8.53 1.72
C LEU A 105 -18.72 7.37 2.71
N LEU A 106 -17.53 6.91 3.08
CA LEU A 106 -17.34 5.83 4.05
C LEU A 106 -17.91 6.21 5.43
N ALA A 107 -17.61 7.42 5.92
CA ALA A 107 -18.15 7.89 7.19
C ALA A 107 -19.67 8.04 7.14
N ASN A 108 -20.23 8.50 6.01
CA ASN A 108 -21.67 8.62 5.83
C ASN A 108 -22.37 7.26 5.77
N LEU A 109 -21.70 6.24 5.21
CA LEU A 109 -22.18 4.85 5.18
C LEU A 109 -22.42 4.32 6.60
N PHE A 110 -21.51 4.59 7.53
CA PHE A 110 -21.61 4.08 8.91
C PHE A 110 -22.41 4.97 9.85
N VAL A 111 -22.32 6.29 9.71
CA VAL A 111 -22.89 7.24 10.68
C VAL A 111 -24.22 7.84 10.22
N SER A 112 -24.47 7.89 8.90
CA SER A 112 -25.66 8.50 8.29
C SER A 112 -25.93 9.95 8.73
N LYS A 113 -24.88 10.71 9.04
CA LYS A 113 -24.95 12.13 9.47
C LYS A 113 -23.88 12.96 8.76
N TYR A 114 -24.31 13.77 7.79
CA TYR A 114 -23.44 14.60 6.97
C TYR A 114 -22.42 15.43 7.76
N ASN A 115 -22.82 16.08 8.85
CA ASN A 115 -21.91 16.93 9.64
C ASN A 115 -20.73 16.12 10.21
N ILE A 116 -21.00 14.89 10.68
CA ILE A 116 -19.96 14.01 11.23
C ILE A 116 -19.11 13.45 10.09
N SER A 117 -19.71 13.06 8.97
CA SER A 117 -18.99 12.57 7.79
C SER A 117 -18.05 13.62 7.21
N VAL A 118 -18.50 14.87 7.11
CA VAL A 118 -17.67 16.00 6.69
C VAL A 118 -16.55 16.20 7.70
N PHE A 119 -16.85 16.21 9.01
CA PHE A 119 -15.81 16.34 10.03
C PHE A 119 -14.74 15.24 9.93
N CYS A 120 -15.11 13.97 9.78
CA CYS A 120 -14.16 12.87 9.56
C CYS A 120 -13.31 13.08 8.30
N SER A 121 -13.91 13.54 7.20
CA SER A 121 -13.15 13.85 5.99
C SER A 121 -12.21 15.04 6.16
N LEU A 122 -12.59 16.07 6.93
CA LEU A 122 -11.73 17.21 7.23
C LEU A 122 -10.55 16.81 8.10
N LEU A 123 -10.73 15.88 9.04
CA LEU A 123 -9.61 15.29 9.78
C LEU A 123 -8.60 14.65 8.83
N TRP A 124 -9.05 13.93 7.79
CA TRP A 124 -8.17 13.38 6.76
C TRP A 124 -7.53 14.46 5.87
N VAL A 125 -8.30 15.48 5.48
CA VAL A 125 -7.80 16.61 4.66
C VAL A 125 -6.63 17.31 5.32
N PHE A 126 -6.72 17.55 6.64
CA PHE A 126 -5.71 18.26 7.42
C PHE A 126 -4.74 17.33 8.16
N TYR A 127 -4.81 16.01 7.92
CA TYR A 127 -3.90 15.06 8.53
C TYR A 127 -2.51 15.20 7.89
N PRO A 128 -1.46 15.59 8.64
CA PRO A 128 -0.16 15.96 8.04
C PRO A 128 0.46 14.86 7.17
N PRO A 129 0.45 13.57 7.57
CA PRO A 129 0.94 12.51 6.69
C PRO A 129 0.15 12.38 5.39
N SER A 130 -1.18 12.54 5.41
CA SER A 130 -1.97 12.50 4.16
C SER A 130 -1.61 13.62 3.19
N ILE A 131 -1.26 14.80 3.71
CA ILE A 131 -0.77 15.92 2.92
C ILE A 131 0.63 15.63 2.39
N TRP A 132 1.55 15.21 3.26
CA TRP A 132 2.95 14.95 2.90
C TRP A 132 3.07 13.87 1.82
N TYR A 133 2.43 12.70 2.00
CA TYR A 133 2.46 11.64 0.99
C TYR A 133 1.69 11.99 -0.30
N SER A 134 0.88 13.05 -0.32
CA SER A 134 0.06 13.39 -1.50
C SER A 134 0.87 13.93 -2.67
N THR A 135 2.07 14.45 -2.39
CA THR A 135 2.95 15.09 -3.38
C THR A 135 4.15 14.24 -3.75
N TRP A 136 4.21 13.01 -3.25
CA TRP A 136 5.29 12.06 -3.48
C TRP A 136 4.81 10.92 -4.36
N ILE A 137 5.67 10.45 -5.25
CA ILE A 137 5.45 9.26 -6.08
C ILE A 137 5.71 8.00 -5.22
N LEU A 138 4.82 7.76 -4.26
CA LEU A 138 4.92 6.67 -3.31
C LEU A 138 3.61 5.87 -3.25
N THR A 139 3.71 4.61 -2.80
CA THR A 139 2.59 3.66 -2.76
C THR A 139 1.49 4.04 -1.77
N GLU A 140 1.82 4.85 -0.77
CA GLU A 140 1.01 5.18 0.40
C GLU A 140 -0.31 5.84 -0.02
N THR A 141 -0.26 6.78 -0.95
CA THR A 141 -1.46 7.47 -1.46
C THR A 141 -2.39 6.52 -2.21
N VAL A 142 -1.84 5.66 -3.08
CA VAL A 142 -2.61 4.65 -3.81
C VAL A 142 -3.20 3.60 -2.85
N SER A 143 -2.37 3.12 -1.92
CA SER A 143 -2.79 2.13 -0.92
C SER A 143 -3.89 2.65 -0.02
N ALA A 144 -3.80 3.90 0.46
CA ALA A 144 -4.86 4.51 1.26
C ALA A 144 -6.18 4.57 0.50
N PHE A 145 -6.15 5.00 -0.77
CA PHE A 145 -7.33 5.04 -1.62
C PHE A 145 -7.95 3.64 -1.80
N LEU A 146 -7.14 2.64 -2.15
CA LEU A 146 -7.58 1.26 -2.33
C LEU A 146 -8.17 0.67 -1.05
N VAL A 147 -7.56 0.93 0.12
CA VAL A 147 -8.08 0.48 1.42
C VAL A 147 -9.47 1.07 1.69
N ILE A 148 -9.68 2.37 1.42
CA ILE A 148 -11.01 3.00 1.60
C ILE A 148 -12.05 2.30 0.71
N LEU A 149 -11.72 2.07 -0.57
CA LEU A 149 -12.61 1.36 -1.49
C LEU A 149 -12.89 -0.08 -1.04
N ILE A 150 -11.87 -0.79 -0.57
CA ILE A 150 -12.00 -2.15 -0.03
C ILE A 150 -13.01 -2.17 1.11
N VAL A 151 -12.94 -1.23 2.07
CA VAL A 151 -13.90 -1.20 3.19
C VAL A 151 -15.32 -0.93 2.68
N ILE A 152 -15.50 -0.03 1.71
CA ILE A 152 -16.82 0.22 1.08
C ILE A 152 -17.34 -1.06 0.43
N TYR A 153 -16.51 -1.78 -0.34
CA TYR A 153 -16.94 -3.02 -0.99
C TYR A 153 -17.16 -4.17 0.00
N MET A 154 -16.39 -4.25 1.08
CA MET A 154 -16.65 -5.20 2.16
C MET A 154 -18.03 -4.97 2.77
N TYR A 155 -18.40 -3.71 3.02
CA TYR A 155 -19.75 -3.38 3.49
C TYR A 155 -20.81 -3.81 2.47
N LYS A 156 -20.61 -3.50 1.18
CA LYS A 156 -21.53 -3.92 0.11
C LYS A 156 -21.67 -5.44 -0.01
N ILE A 157 -20.60 -6.22 0.18
CA ILE A 157 -20.65 -7.69 0.17
C ILE A 157 -21.49 -8.22 1.35
N ILE A 158 -21.41 -7.56 2.51
CA ILE A 158 -22.18 -7.93 3.70
C ILE A 158 -23.67 -7.64 3.48
N GLU A 159 -24.02 -6.49 2.91
CA GLU A 159 -25.40 -6.13 2.60
C GLU A 159 -25.98 -6.96 1.45
N ASP A 160 -25.22 -7.07 0.36
CA ASP A 160 -25.57 -7.76 -0.87
C ASP A 160 -24.43 -8.69 -1.31
N LYS A 161 -24.68 -9.99 -1.15
CA LYS A 161 -23.75 -11.09 -1.42
C LYS A 161 -23.60 -11.39 -2.92
N SER A 162 -23.63 -10.37 -3.76
CA SER A 162 -23.51 -10.52 -5.21
C SER A 162 -22.07 -10.81 -5.63
N TYR A 163 -21.93 -11.60 -6.71
CA TYR A 163 -20.64 -11.90 -7.31
C TYR A 163 -19.91 -10.64 -7.79
N LEU A 164 -20.65 -9.60 -8.22
CA LEU A 164 -20.07 -8.33 -8.64
C LEU A 164 -19.36 -7.61 -7.48
N ASN A 165 -19.99 -7.55 -6.30
CA ASN A 165 -19.38 -6.93 -5.12
C ASN A 165 -18.13 -7.71 -4.68
N VAL A 166 -18.18 -9.04 -4.71
CA VAL A 166 -17.02 -9.90 -4.40
C VAL A 166 -15.90 -9.72 -5.42
N PHE A 167 -16.23 -9.68 -6.72
CA PHE A 167 -15.26 -9.44 -7.79
C PHE A 167 -14.52 -8.12 -7.56
N MET A 168 -15.26 -7.02 -7.35
CA MET A 168 -14.67 -5.70 -7.14
C MET A 168 -13.83 -5.66 -5.87
N GLY A 169 -14.30 -6.23 -4.76
CA GLY A 169 -13.52 -6.32 -3.53
C GLY A 169 -12.23 -7.11 -3.70
N ALA A 170 -12.29 -8.28 -4.32
CA ALA A 170 -11.12 -9.12 -4.57
C ALA A 170 -10.13 -8.49 -5.57
N LEU A 171 -10.64 -7.80 -6.59
CA LEU A 171 -9.84 -7.02 -7.54
C LEU A 171 -9.05 -5.93 -6.81
N LEU A 172 -9.73 -5.13 -5.98
CA LEU A 172 -9.10 -4.06 -5.21
C LEU A 172 -8.06 -4.61 -4.21
N PHE A 173 -8.35 -5.73 -3.55
CA PHE A 173 -7.37 -6.41 -2.70
C PHE A 173 -6.16 -6.91 -3.48
N GLY A 174 -6.35 -7.48 -4.67
CA GLY A 174 -5.25 -7.91 -5.53
C GLY A 174 -4.37 -6.74 -5.96
N LEU A 175 -4.97 -5.63 -6.36
CA LEU A 175 -4.25 -4.40 -6.69
C LEU A 175 -3.51 -3.83 -5.48
N LEU A 176 -4.11 -3.84 -4.29
CA LEU A 176 -3.47 -3.39 -3.05
C LEU A 176 -2.29 -4.30 -2.69
N ALA A 177 -2.42 -5.62 -2.85
CA ALA A 177 -1.32 -6.55 -2.66
C ALA A 177 -0.18 -6.24 -3.65
N LEU A 178 -0.49 -5.83 -4.88
CA LEU A 178 0.51 -5.40 -5.87
C LEU A 178 0.97 -3.94 -5.72
N THR A 179 0.71 -3.24 -4.61
CA THR A 179 1.42 -1.99 -4.29
C THR A 179 2.62 -2.25 -3.38
N ARG A 180 2.44 -3.05 -2.30
CA ARG A 180 3.50 -3.40 -1.34
C ARG A 180 3.31 -4.82 -0.80
N SER A 181 4.42 -5.47 -0.50
CA SER A 181 4.47 -6.87 -0.02
C SER A 181 3.68 -7.12 1.26
N LEU A 182 3.60 -6.12 2.14
CA LEU A 182 2.89 -6.24 3.40
C LEU A 182 1.38 -6.49 3.23
N TYR A 183 0.79 -6.01 2.13
CA TYR A 183 -0.65 -6.14 1.90
C TYR A 183 -1.09 -7.51 1.41
N ILE A 184 -0.17 -8.40 1.01
CA ILE A 184 -0.52 -9.78 0.60
C ILE A 184 -1.19 -10.55 1.75
N PHE A 185 -0.85 -10.22 2.99
CA PHE A 185 -1.38 -10.87 4.20
C PHE A 185 -2.66 -10.21 4.73
N LEU A 186 -3.02 -9.02 4.25
CA LEU A 186 -4.17 -8.28 4.75
C LEU A 186 -5.51 -9.03 4.55
N PRO A 187 -5.81 -9.63 3.37
CA PRO A 187 -7.02 -10.42 3.19
C PRO A 187 -7.11 -11.59 4.17
N ILE A 188 -5.96 -12.25 4.45
CA ILE A 188 -5.88 -13.37 5.39
C ILE A 188 -6.16 -12.90 6.82
N ALA A 189 -5.57 -11.79 7.24
CA ALA A 189 -5.79 -11.22 8.56
C ALA A 189 -7.26 -10.83 8.78
N ILE A 190 -7.88 -10.18 7.78
CA ILE A 190 -9.31 -9.81 7.81
C ILE A 190 -10.19 -11.05 7.89
N LEU A 191 -9.89 -12.08 7.09
CA LEU A 191 -10.62 -13.35 7.11
C LEU A 191 -10.50 -14.02 8.48
N MET A 192 -9.29 -14.13 9.04
CA MET A 192 -9.05 -14.73 10.35
C MET A 192 -9.80 -14.00 11.46
N PHE A 193 -9.77 -12.66 11.45
CA PHE A 193 -10.51 -11.85 12.42
C PHE A 193 -12.02 -12.06 12.31
N TRP A 194 -12.55 -12.07 11.08
CA TRP A 194 -13.97 -12.25 10.84
C TRP A 194 -14.46 -13.66 11.19
N LEU A 195 -13.68 -14.70 10.85
CA LEU A 195 -13.95 -16.08 11.29
C LEU A 195 -13.88 -16.21 12.81
N GLY A 196 -12.87 -15.61 13.45
CA GLY A 196 -12.77 -15.55 14.90
C GLY A 196 -14.00 -14.90 15.54
N TYR A 197 -14.45 -13.77 14.99
CA TYR A 197 -15.67 -13.09 15.44
C TYR A 197 -16.91 -13.98 15.31
N LEU A 198 -17.10 -14.63 14.15
CA LEU A 198 -18.24 -15.52 13.91
C LEU A 198 -18.24 -16.74 14.84
N CYS A 199 -17.08 -17.36 15.06
CA CYS A 199 -16.92 -18.53 15.91
C CYS A 199 -17.12 -18.19 17.40
N LEU A 200 -16.48 -17.12 17.88
CA LEU A 200 -16.46 -16.77 19.31
C LEU A 200 -17.74 -16.09 19.78
N PHE A 201 -18.34 -15.20 18.96
CA PHE A 201 -19.44 -14.35 19.41
C PHE A 201 -20.79 -14.69 18.79
N LYS A 202 -20.83 -15.26 17.58
CA LYS A 202 -22.09 -15.53 16.87
C LYS A 202 -22.46 -17.00 16.79
N ARG A 203 -21.53 -17.94 17.02
CA ARG A 203 -21.72 -19.40 16.84
C ARG A 203 -22.37 -19.77 15.49
N GLN A 204 -22.13 -18.96 14.45
CA GLN A 204 -22.76 -19.06 13.14
C GLN A 204 -21.86 -19.75 12.10
N ILE A 205 -21.38 -20.95 12.42
CA ILE A 205 -20.53 -21.75 11.51
C ILE A 205 -21.26 -22.08 10.19
N SER A 206 -22.60 -22.15 10.20
CA SER A 206 -23.42 -22.34 9.00
C SER A 206 -23.27 -21.21 7.97
N PHE A 207 -22.86 -20.01 8.39
CA PHE A 207 -22.58 -18.89 7.47
C PHE A 207 -21.43 -19.21 6.51
N ILE A 208 -20.39 -19.90 6.99
CA ILE A 208 -19.24 -20.27 6.18
C ILE A 208 -19.66 -21.31 5.12
N LYS A 209 -20.45 -22.31 5.53
CA LYS A 209 -20.98 -23.33 4.61
C LYS A 209 -21.84 -22.73 3.50
N ASN A 210 -22.69 -21.75 3.83
CA ASN A 210 -23.62 -21.18 2.86
C ASN A 210 -22.98 -20.17 1.89
N ASN A 211 -21.82 -19.58 2.22
CA ASN A 211 -21.15 -18.57 1.40
C ASN A 211 -19.80 -19.03 0.83
N GLY A 212 -19.43 -20.31 0.99
CA GLY A 212 -18.14 -20.84 0.55
C GLY A 212 -17.85 -20.63 -0.95
N LYS A 213 -18.87 -20.66 -1.81
CA LYS A 213 -18.72 -20.41 -3.26
C LYS A 213 -18.25 -18.98 -3.55
N LEU A 214 -18.82 -17.99 -2.88
CA LEU A 214 -18.42 -16.58 -3.02
C LEU A 214 -17.00 -16.35 -2.50
N PHE A 215 -16.66 -17.01 -1.39
CA PHE A 215 -15.30 -16.95 -0.85
C PHE A 215 -14.27 -17.52 -1.83
N ILE A 216 -14.52 -18.72 -2.37
CA ILE A 216 -13.66 -19.35 -3.39
C ILE A 216 -13.55 -18.46 -4.62
N PHE A 217 -14.66 -17.87 -5.08
CA PHE A 217 -14.65 -16.94 -6.19
C PHE A 217 -13.76 -15.71 -5.92
N GLY A 218 -13.85 -15.11 -4.72
CA GLY A 218 -12.97 -14.01 -4.33
C GLY A 218 -11.49 -14.39 -4.31
N VAL A 219 -11.15 -15.58 -3.79
CA VAL A 219 -9.76 -16.09 -3.79
C VAL A 219 -9.25 -16.31 -5.21
N LEU A 220 -10.09 -16.83 -6.11
CA LEU A 220 -9.75 -17.01 -7.53
C LEU A 220 -9.48 -15.67 -8.20
N VAL A 221 -10.36 -14.68 -8.03
CA VAL A 221 -10.16 -13.33 -8.59
C VAL A 221 -8.89 -12.70 -8.05
N PHE A 222 -8.66 -12.74 -6.73
CA PHE A 222 -7.43 -12.24 -6.11
C PHE A 222 -6.18 -12.89 -6.71
N SER A 223 -6.18 -14.22 -6.83
CA SER A 223 -5.06 -14.99 -7.42
C SER A 223 -4.80 -14.61 -8.89
N ILE A 224 -5.87 -14.42 -9.67
CA ILE A 224 -5.78 -13.99 -11.07
C ILE A 224 -5.14 -12.61 -11.18
N VAL A 225 -5.48 -11.67 -10.29
CA VAL A 225 -4.88 -10.33 -10.30
C VAL A 225 -3.37 -10.37 -10.02
N LEU A 226 -2.92 -11.27 -9.13
CA LEU A 226 -1.48 -11.44 -8.87
C LEU A 226 -0.72 -12.11 -10.01
N THR A 227 -1.41 -12.95 -10.79
CA THR A 227 -0.80 -13.86 -11.77
C THR A 227 0.13 -13.19 -12.78
N PRO A 228 -0.19 -12.04 -13.40
CA PRO A 228 0.71 -11.38 -14.34
C PRO A 228 2.08 -11.05 -13.72
N TRP A 229 2.08 -10.61 -12.46
CA TRP A 229 3.32 -10.29 -11.75
C TRP A 229 4.11 -11.53 -11.33
N VAL A 230 3.41 -12.61 -10.95
CA VAL A 230 4.06 -13.90 -10.71
C VAL A 230 4.73 -14.44 -11.97
N ILE A 231 4.03 -14.39 -13.11
CA ILE A 231 4.57 -14.80 -14.41
C ILE A 231 5.77 -13.95 -14.80
N HIS A 232 5.68 -12.63 -14.62
CA HIS A 232 6.78 -11.70 -14.82
C HIS A 232 8.05 -12.15 -14.06
N ASN A 233 7.92 -12.43 -12.76
CA ASN A 233 9.06 -12.88 -11.96
C ASN A 233 9.57 -14.28 -12.38
N MET A 234 8.65 -15.18 -12.78
CA MET A 234 9.04 -16.49 -13.29
C MET A 234 9.84 -16.39 -14.59
N ILE A 235 9.50 -15.45 -15.48
CA ILE A 235 10.25 -15.20 -16.71
C ILE A 235 11.66 -14.66 -16.37
N LEU A 236 11.76 -13.76 -15.38
CA LEU A 236 13.04 -13.15 -15.00
C LEU A 236 14.01 -14.14 -14.33
N TYR A 237 13.51 -15.04 -13.48
CA TYR A 237 14.37 -15.84 -12.60
C TYR A 237 14.23 -17.35 -12.76
N ASP A 238 13.29 -17.84 -13.55
CA ASP A 238 12.92 -19.28 -13.62
C ASP A 238 12.60 -19.86 -12.22
N LYS A 239 11.98 -19.02 -11.36
CA LYS A 239 11.57 -19.35 -9.99
C LYS A 239 10.19 -18.81 -9.68
N PHE A 240 9.46 -19.54 -8.84
CA PHE A 240 8.17 -19.07 -8.32
C PHE A 240 8.38 -18.01 -7.24
N ILE A 241 8.23 -16.73 -7.62
CA ILE A 241 8.33 -15.58 -6.72
C ILE A 241 6.99 -14.85 -6.77
N PRO A 242 6.13 -15.02 -5.74
CA PRO A 242 4.74 -14.57 -5.80
C PRO A 242 4.57 -13.04 -5.68
N HIS A 243 5.62 -12.33 -5.29
CA HIS A 243 5.55 -10.91 -4.98
C HIS A 243 6.84 -10.17 -5.35
N SER A 244 7.67 -9.70 -4.42
CA SER A 244 8.86 -8.91 -4.76
C SER A 244 10.17 -9.53 -4.29
N THR A 245 11.28 -9.15 -4.94
CA THR A 245 12.66 -9.55 -4.59
C THR A 245 13.34 -8.56 -3.63
N GLN A 246 12.54 -7.82 -2.85
CA GLN A 246 13.04 -6.87 -1.86
C GLN A 246 12.39 -7.07 -0.48
N GLY A 247 11.51 -8.07 -0.33
CA GLY A 247 10.77 -8.31 0.91
C GLY A 247 11.65 -8.61 2.13
N VAL A 248 12.87 -9.11 1.90
CA VAL A 248 13.82 -9.47 2.96
C VAL A 248 14.69 -8.29 3.40
N HIS A 249 14.80 -7.23 2.59
CA HIS A 249 15.63 -6.07 2.92
C HIS A 249 15.33 -5.53 4.32
N LEU A 250 14.04 -5.37 4.65
CA LEU A 250 13.62 -4.88 5.96
C LEU A 250 14.02 -5.83 7.10
N LEU A 251 13.93 -7.14 6.89
CA LEU A 251 14.34 -8.14 7.90
C LEU A 251 15.83 -8.01 8.21
N LEU A 252 16.66 -7.82 7.18
CA LEU A 252 18.10 -7.67 7.33
C LEU A 252 18.48 -6.40 8.08
N VAL A 253 18.05 -5.22 7.60
CA VAL A 253 18.47 -3.93 8.17
C VAL A 253 17.89 -3.66 9.56
N SER A 254 16.81 -4.35 9.93
CA SER A 254 16.21 -4.22 11.25
C SER A 254 16.61 -5.33 12.21
N ASN A 255 16.68 -6.60 11.79
CA ASN A 255 16.89 -7.72 12.71
C ASN A 255 18.09 -8.61 12.32
N GLY A 256 18.64 -8.47 11.13
CA GLY A 256 19.75 -9.29 10.64
C GLY A 256 21.13 -8.81 11.08
N MET A 257 21.22 -7.72 11.85
CA MET A 257 22.48 -7.16 12.35
C MET A 257 22.34 -6.79 13.83
N LEU A 258 21.95 -7.75 14.68
CA LEU A 258 21.63 -7.52 16.10
C LEU A 258 22.80 -6.96 16.93
N ASP A 259 24.03 -7.08 16.45
CA ASP A 259 25.21 -6.51 17.12
C ASP A 259 25.42 -5.02 16.83
N ASN A 260 24.78 -4.48 15.79
CA ASN A 260 24.85 -3.07 15.41
C ASN A 260 24.14 -2.18 16.44
N SER A 261 24.77 -1.06 16.80
CA SER A 261 24.25 -0.12 17.81
C SER A 261 22.90 0.49 17.43
N ASP A 262 22.71 0.83 16.16
CA ASP A 262 21.45 1.40 15.66
C ASP A 262 20.33 0.37 15.81
N VAL A 263 20.60 -0.86 15.36
CA VAL A 263 19.64 -1.97 15.49
C VAL A 263 19.24 -2.17 16.95
N LYS A 264 20.21 -2.25 17.89
CA LYS A 264 19.95 -2.38 19.34
C LYS A 264 19.11 -1.23 19.88
N SER A 265 19.34 0.00 19.42
CA SER A 265 18.56 1.18 19.79
C SER A 265 17.14 1.21 19.20
N GLY A 266 16.78 0.21 18.39
CA GLY A 266 15.48 0.10 17.74
C GLY A 266 15.39 0.85 16.41
N LYS A 267 16.53 1.19 15.79
CA LYS A 267 16.61 1.82 14.47
C LYS A 267 16.92 0.79 13.38
N TYR A 268 16.86 1.22 12.13
CA TYR A 268 17.30 0.46 10.96
C TYR A 268 18.70 0.92 10.61
N THR A 269 19.62 -0.02 10.43
CA THR A 269 20.98 0.33 10.05
C THR A 269 21.05 0.67 8.55
N LYS A 270 21.83 1.69 8.21
CA LYS A 270 22.27 1.98 6.84
C LYS A 270 23.58 1.27 6.49
N ASP A 271 24.24 0.65 7.47
CA ASP A 271 25.49 -0.10 7.29
C ASP A 271 25.25 -1.47 6.66
N ILE A 272 24.67 -1.49 5.47
CA ILE A 272 24.60 -2.70 4.62
C ILE A 272 25.95 -2.97 3.94
N LEU A 273 26.99 -2.22 4.34
CA LEU A 273 28.32 -2.11 3.72
C LEU A 273 29.06 -3.45 3.56
N LYS A 274 28.69 -4.51 4.29
CA LYS A 274 29.36 -5.82 4.19
C LYS A 274 28.80 -6.76 3.12
N ILE A 275 27.62 -6.50 2.55
CA ILE A 275 27.01 -7.45 1.58
C ILE A 275 27.49 -7.18 0.14
N PRO A 276 27.54 -5.94 -0.35
CA PRO A 276 28.09 -5.64 -1.68
C PRO A 276 29.60 -5.86 -1.77
N GLU A 277 30.36 -5.71 -0.68
CA GLU A 277 31.81 -5.96 -0.68
C GLU A 277 32.17 -7.46 -0.75
N LEU A 278 31.24 -8.35 -0.40
CA LEU A 278 31.44 -9.81 -0.44
C LEU A 278 31.13 -10.42 -1.82
N ILE A 279 30.46 -9.69 -2.71
CA ILE A 279 30.04 -10.21 -4.02
C ILE A 279 30.14 -9.11 -5.06
N ASN A 280 30.79 -9.39 -6.19
CA ASN A 280 30.63 -8.59 -7.41
C ASN A 280 29.13 -8.51 -7.72
N SER A 281 28.47 -7.41 -7.39
CA SER A 281 27.02 -7.19 -7.61
C SER A 281 26.61 -7.43 -9.06
N ASP A 282 27.56 -7.32 -9.99
CA ASP A 282 27.38 -7.55 -11.42
C ASP A 282 27.21 -9.04 -11.79
N GLN A 283 27.48 -9.97 -10.87
CA GLN A 283 27.43 -11.43 -11.13
C GLN A 283 26.21 -12.13 -10.54
N ILE A 284 25.42 -11.48 -9.67
CA ILE A 284 24.24 -12.08 -9.06
C ILE A 284 22.97 -11.30 -9.42
N ASN A 285 21.90 -12.02 -9.71
CA ASN A 285 20.62 -11.39 -10.03
C ASN A 285 19.88 -10.94 -8.75
N ALA A 286 18.85 -10.10 -8.89
CA ALA A 286 18.15 -9.53 -7.73
C ALA A 286 17.47 -10.58 -6.83
N TYR A 287 17.08 -11.73 -7.39
CA TYR A 287 16.55 -12.85 -6.61
C TYR A 287 17.65 -13.52 -5.75
N GLU A 288 18.80 -13.83 -6.33
CA GLU A 288 19.96 -14.37 -5.62
C GLU A 288 20.44 -13.42 -4.52
N TYR A 289 20.44 -12.12 -4.80
CA TYR A 289 20.75 -11.11 -3.81
C TYR A 289 19.74 -11.10 -2.65
N ASP A 290 18.44 -11.25 -2.93
CA ASP A 290 17.41 -11.34 -1.88
C ASP A 290 17.52 -12.62 -1.04
N LEU A 291 17.87 -13.75 -1.67
CA LEU A 291 18.17 -15.00 -0.96
C LEU A 291 19.36 -14.86 -0.03
N LEU A 292 20.45 -14.27 -0.48
CA LEU A 292 21.63 -14.06 0.35
C LEU A 292 21.33 -13.16 1.55
N LYS A 293 20.63 -12.04 1.33
CA LYS A 293 20.18 -11.16 2.43
C LYS A 293 19.35 -11.95 3.45
N ARG A 294 18.56 -12.92 2.99
CA ARG A 294 17.74 -13.79 3.85
C ARG A 294 18.58 -14.72 4.68
N GLU A 295 19.54 -15.39 4.05
CA GLU A 295 20.45 -16.32 4.71
C GLU A 295 21.24 -15.61 5.80
N ILE A 296 21.86 -14.48 5.47
CA ILE A 296 22.61 -13.64 6.42
C ILE A 296 21.71 -13.20 7.57
N ALA A 297 20.52 -12.66 7.28
CA ALA A 297 19.62 -12.18 8.32
C ALA A 297 19.16 -13.31 9.24
N VAL A 298 18.76 -14.46 8.69
CA VAL A 298 18.27 -15.59 9.47
C VAL A 298 19.38 -16.22 10.31
N GLU A 299 20.59 -16.37 9.76
CA GLU A 299 21.75 -16.88 10.49
C GLU A 299 22.14 -15.95 11.64
N SER A 300 22.22 -14.65 11.39
CA SER A 300 22.50 -13.66 12.45
C SER A 300 21.43 -13.70 13.54
N ILE A 301 20.15 -13.82 13.20
CA ILE A 301 19.07 -13.88 14.19
C ILE A 301 19.17 -15.17 15.02
N LYS A 302 19.47 -16.31 14.39
CA LYS A 302 19.62 -17.59 15.11
C LYS A 302 20.79 -17.55 16.08
N ASN A 303 21.92 -16.99 15.68
CA ASN A 303 23.13 -16.93 16.49
C ASN A 303 23.00 -15.94 17.67
N ASN A 304 22.21 -14.87 17.50
CA ASN A 304 22.03 -13.80 18.49
C ASN A 304 20.59 -13.69 19.02
N ILE A 305 19.84 -14.78 19.06
CA ILE A 305 18.39 -14.75 19.36
C ILE A 305 18.06 -14.15 20.73
N THR A 306 18.96 -14.31 21.70
CA THR A 306 18.83 -13.75 23.06
C THR A 306 18.92 -12.23 23.07
N SER A 307 19.52 -11.62 22.05
CA SER A 307 19.64 -10.16 21.89
C SER A 307 18.45 -9.55 21.15
N LEU A 308 17.52 -10.34 20.60
CA LEU A 308 16.36 -9.85 19.85
C LEU A 308 15.32 -9.06 20.69
N PRO A 309 15.04 -9.39 21.97
CA PRO A 309 14.02 -8.68 22.74
C PRO A 309 14.32 -7.17 22.94
N GLU A 310 15.58 -6.80 23.14
CA GLU A 310 16.00 -5.40 23.36
C GLU A 310 15.64 -4.46 22.19
N PRO A 311 16.07 -4.71 20.93
CA PRO A 311 15.75 -3.85 19.80
C PRO A 311 14.24 -3.82 19.49
N VAL A 312 13.51 -4.90 19.76
CA VAL A 312 12.05 -4.94 19.62
C VAL A 312 11.38 -4.01 20.63
N LEU A 313 11.79 -4.06 21.90
CA LEU A 313 11.26 -3.17 22.94
C LEU A 313 11.60 -1.71 22.65
N ASN A 314 12.82 -1.43 22.18
CA ASN A 314 13.22 -0.08 21.82
C ASN A 314 12.44 0.45 20.60
N ARG A 315 12.16 -0.39 19.59
CA ARG A 315 11.24 -0.01 18.49
C ARG A 315 9.85 0.34 18.98
N ILE A 316 9.30 -0.43 19.94
CA ILE A 316 7.99 -0.11 20.53
C ILE A 316 8.03 1.27 21.20
N LYS A 317 9.10 1.60 21.94
CA LYS A 317 9.26 2.92 22.54
C LYS A 317 9.38 4.03 21.47
N ASN A 318 10.22 3.82 20.46
CA ASN A 318 10.45 4.78 19.38
C ASN A 318 9.20 5.05 18.55
N PHE A 319 8.34 4.04 18.37
CA PHE A 319 7.05 4.17 17.68
C PHE A 319 6.14 5.21 18.34
N TRP A 320 6.18 5.33 19.68
CA TRP A 320 5.39 6.31 20.42
C TRP A 320 6.07 7.69 20.53
N HIS A 321 7.23 7.87 19.90
CA HIS A 321 7.88 9.18 19.83
C HIS A 321 7.17 10.10 18.83
N PHE A 322 7.38 11.41 18.95
CA PHE A 322 6.68 12.42 18.16
C PHE A 322 7.02 12.35 16.66
N ARG A 323 8.22 11.86 16.33
CA ARG A 323 8.65 11.57 14.95
C ARG A 323 9.21 10.14 14.91
N PRO A 324 8.36 9.13 14.64
CA PRO A 324 8.82 7.75 14.51
C PRO A 324 9.50 7.58 13.15
N ASP A 325 10.76 7.99 13.06
CA ASP A 325 11.63 7.71 11.93
C ASP A 325 12.51 6.51 12.32
N PRO A 326 12.51 5.41 11.55
CA PRO A 326 13.32 4.25 11.88
C PRO A 326 14.82 4.50 11.71
N TYR A 327 15.26 5.64 11.14
CA TYR A 327 16.66 5.98 10.96
C TYR A 327 17.17 7.11 11.88
N ASP A 328 16.28 7.91 12.50
CA ASP A 328 16.66 9.05 13.35
C ASP A 328 16.64 8.76 14.86
#